data_AF-A0AAJ4AA04-F1
#
_entry.id   AF-A0AAJ4AA04-F1
#
_cell.length_a   1.000
_cell.length_b   1.000
_cell.length_c   1.000
_cell.angle_alpha   90.00
_cell.angle_beta   90.00
_cell.angle_gamma   90.00
#
_symmetry.space_group_name_H-M   'P 1'
#
loop_
_entity.id
_entity.type
_entity.pdbx_description
1 polymer ?
#
loop_
_entity_poly.entity_id
_entity_poly.type
_entity_poly.pdbx_seq_one_letter_code
_entity_poly.pdbx_strand_id
1 'polypeptide(L)' 'MSKKRDYKKEYREYHSKPEQKKRRAGRNAARRKMEKAGKVRKGDGKDVDHRDRNPRNNARSNLRIQSQKENRGRNK' A
#
# COMPACT_ATOMS: atom_id res chain seq x y z
N MET A 1 -20.62 16.75 13.97
CA MET A 1 -19.83 16.11 15.05
C MET A 1 -19.09 14.90 14.47
N SER A 2 -17.78 15.00 14.22
CA SER A 2 -16.99 13.86 13.73
C SER A 2 -16.84 12.81 14.84
N LYS A 3 -17.37 11.61 14.63
CA LYS A 3 -17.26 10.50 15.58
C LYS A 3 -15.78 10.18 15.78
N LYS A 4 -15.29 10.26 17.02
CA LYS A 4 -13.88 9.98 17.35
C LYS A 4 -13.53 8.56 16.88
N ARG A 5 -12.52 8.45 16.01
CA ARG A 5 -12.05 7.15 15.50
C ARG A 5 -11.51 6.31 16.65
N ASP A 6 -12.09 5.12 16.84
CA ASP A 6 -11.57 4.15 17.80
C ASP A 6 -10.55 3.24 17.11
N TYR A 7 -9.27 3.61 17.21
CA TYR A 7 -8.16 2.85 16.66
C TYR A 7 -8.01 1.46 17.26
N LYS A 8 -8.41 1.24 18.53
CA LYS A 8 -8.33 -0.07 19.19
C LYS A 8 -9.35 -1.02 18.58
N LYS A 9 -10.57 -0.54 18.33
CA LYS A 9 -11.63 -1.29 17.64
C LYS A 9 -11.24 -1.61 16.20
N GLU A 10 -10.78 -0.63 15.43
CA GLU A 10 -10.36 -0.82 14.03
C GLU A 10 -9.21 -1.83 13.92
N TYR A 11 -8.25 -1.78 14.85
CA TYR A 11 -7.17 -2.75 14.88
C TYR A 11 -7.72 -4.16 15.12
N ARG A 12 -8.57 -4.33 16.13
CA ARG A 12 -9.16 -5.62 16.48
C ARG A 12 -9.99 -6.22 15.34
N GLU A 13 -10.77 -5.41 14.65
CA GLU A 13 -11.73 -5.85 13.64
C GLU A 13 -11.14 -5.97 12.22
N TYR A 14 -10.10 -5.20 11.91
CA TYR A 14 -9.54 -5.13 10.56
C TYR A 14 -8.05 -5.41 10.51
N HIS A 15 -7.21 -4.63 11.19
CA HIS A 15 -5.75 -4.72 11.02
C HIS A 15 -5.13 -5.97 11.66
N SER A 16 -5.80 -6.58 12.64
CA SER A 16 -5.38 -7.82 13.30
C SER A 16 -5.55 -9.05 12.41
N LYS A 17 -6.48 -8.98 11.43
CA LYS A 17 -6.86 -10.10 10.57
C LYS A 17 -5.63 -10.62 9.81
N PRO A 18 -5.37 -11.95 9.80
CA PRO A 18 -4.24 -12.54 9.11
C PRO A 18 -4.16 -12.14 7.64
N GLU A 19 -5.31 -12.01 6.99
CA GLU A 19 -5.39 -11.58 5.60
C GLU A 19 -4.87 -10.16 5.39
N GLN A 20 -5.26 -9.21 6.25
CA GLN A 20 -4.82 -7.81 6.17
C GLN A 20 -3.33 -7.67 6.50
N LYS A 21 -2.83 -8.46 7.46
CA LYS A 21 -1.38 -8.59 7.72
C LYS A 21 -0.63 -9.07 6.49
N LYS A 22 -1.11 -10.11 5.80
CA LYS A 22 -0.52 -10.63 4.54
C LYS A 22 -0.57 -9.57 3.43
N ARG A 23 -1.69 -8.87 3.25
CA ARG A 23 -1.81 -7.76 2.27
C ARG A 23 -0.85 -6.61 2.57
N ARG A 24 -0.65 -6.26 3.84
CA ARG A 24 0.33 -5.25 4.28
C ARG A 24 1.76 -5.70 3.99
N ALA A 25 2.10 -6.95 4.33
CA ALA A 25 3.41 -7.51 4.05
C ALA A 25 3.73 -7.51 2.55
N GLY A 26 2.75 -7.88 1.71
CA GLY A 26 2.88 -7.84 0.26
C GLY A 26 3.18 -6.44 -0.29
N ARG A 27 2.43 -5.42 0.13
CA ARG A 27 2.70 -4.01 -0.23
C ARG A 27 4.08 -3.53 0.24
N ASN A 28 4.48 -3.88 1.46
CA ASN A 28 5.79 -3.51 2.00
C ASN A 28 6.94 -4.17 1.20
N ALA A 29 6.77 -5.43 0.80
CA ALA A 29 7.74 -6.13 -0.04
C ALA A 29 7.85 -5.49 -1.44
N ALA A 30 6.72 -5.13 -2.07
CA ALA A 30 6.72 -4.39 -3.34
C ALA A 30 7.46 -3.05 -3.20
N ARG A 31 7.15 -2.27 -2.15
CA ARG A 31 7.81 -0.99 -1.90
C ARG A 31 9.32 -1.16 -1.73
N ARG A 32 9.77 -2.09 -0.87
CA ARG A 32 11.20 -2.38 -0.69
C ARG A 32 11.90 -2.78 -1.97
N LYS A 33 11.25 -3.57 -2.83
CA LYS A 33 11.81 -3.98 -4.13
C LYS A 33 12.02 -2.79 -5.06
N MET A 34 11.11 -1.82 -5.05
CA MET A 34 11.21 -0.61 -5.85
C MET A 34 12.18 0.41 -5.24
N GLU A 35 12.28 0.48 -3.91
CA GLU A 35 13.31 1.28 -3.21
C GLU A 35 14.72 0.77 -3.54
N LYS A 36 14.93 -0.55 -3.46
CA LYS A 36 16.21 -1.19 -3.87
C LYS A 36 16.55 -0.95 -5.34
N ALA A 37 15.55 -0.82 -6.19
CA ALA A 37 15.74 -0.50 -7.62
C ALA A 37 15.95 1.00 -7.89
N GLY A 38 16.03 1.85 -6.86
CA GLY A 38 16.19 3.31 -6.99
C GLY A 38 14.96 4.02 -7.56
N LYS A 39 13.83 3.30 -7.68
CA LYS A 39 12.63 3.77 -8.37
C LYS A 39 11.74 4.64 -7.49
N VAL A 40 11.75 4.38 -6.18
CA VAL A 40 11.05 5.18 -5.17
C VAL A 40 11.97 5.41 -3.96
N ARG A 41 11.77 6.51 -3.26
CA ARG A 41 12.46 6.86 -2.02
C ARG A 41 11.51 7.57 -1.06
N LYS A 42 11.87 7.69 0.21
CA LYS A 42 11.08 8.48 1.16
C LYS A 42 11.12 9.96 0.73
N GLY A 43 9.95 10.59 0.56
CA GLY A 43 9.83 12.01 0.23
C GLY A 43 9.87 12.38 -1.25
N ASP A 44 9.90 11.43 -2.18
CA ASP A 44 9.89 11.71 -3.63
C ASP A 44 8.50 11.98 -4.25
N GLY A 45 7.44 11.93 -3.43
CA GLY A 45 6.08 12.09 -3.93
C GLY A 45 5.58 10.94 -4.80
N LYS A 46 6.26 9.77 -4.80
CA LYS A 46 5.88 8.59 -5.57
C LYS A 46 5.32 7.48 -4.68
N ASP A 47 4.41 6.68 -5.23
CA ASP A 47 3.86 5.47 -4.63
C ASP A 47 4.03 4.28 -5.61
N VAL A 48 4.12 3.07 -5.04
CA VAL A 48 4.12 1.82 -5.80
C VAL A 48 2.69 1.31 -5.89
N ASP A 49 2.23 1.08 -7.12
CA ASP A 49 0.90 0.57 -7.42
C ASP A 49 0.96 -0.83 -8.06
N HIS A 50 -0.05 -1.64 -7.75
CA HIS A 50 -0.26 -2.98 -8.31
C HIS A 50 -1.29 -2.88 -9.43
N ARG A 51 -0.90 -3.16 -10.68
CA ARG A 51 -1.80 -3.03 -11.85
C ARG A 51 -3.06 -3.88 -11.70
N ASP A 52 -2.92 -5.08 -11.16
CA ASP A 52 -4.01 -6.03 -10.90
C ASP A 52 -4.80 -5.78 -9.60
N ARG A 53 -4.46 -4.71 -8.85
CA ARG A 53 -5.02 -4.40 -7.50
C ARG A 53 -4.83 -5.53 -6.48
N ASN A 54 -3.98 -6.51 -6.76
CA ASN A 54 -3.68 -7.61 -5.86
C ASN A 54 -2.37 -7.32 -5.12
N PRO A 55 -2.41 -6.93 -3.82
CA PRO A 55 -1.21 -6.61 -3.05
C PRO A 55 -0.28 -7.81 -2.81
N ARG A 56 -0.67 -9.02 -3.22
CA ARG A 56 0.16 -10.23 -3.14
C ARG A 56 0.96 -10.49 -4.41
N ASN A 57 0.64 -9.84 -5.54
CA ASN A 57 1.35 -10.03 -6.80
C ASN A 57 2.50 -9.02 -6.95
N ASN A 58 3.68 -9.38 -6.46
CA ASN A 58 4.87 -8.51 -6.45
C ASN A 58 5.80 -8.71 -7.66
N ALA A 59 5.28 -9.25 -8.77
CA ALA A 59 6.01 -9.34 -10.03
C ALA A 59 6.39 -7.94 -10.54
N ARG A 60 7.60 -7.76 -11.08
CA ARG A 60 8.07 -6.42 -11.53
C ARG A 60 7.19 -5.86 -12.66
N SER A 61 6.65 -6.74 -13.50
CA SER A 61 5.71 -6.39 -14.58
C SER A 61 4.37 -5.88 -14.05
N ASN A 62 3.95 -6.33 -12.87
CA ASN A 62 2.71 -5.92 -12.22
C ASN A 62 2.86 -4.64 -11.39
N LEU A 63 4.08 -4.31 -10.95
CA LEU A 63 4.34 -3.08 -10.20
C LEU A 63 4.56 -1.89 -11.15
N ARG A 64 3.87 -0.78 -10.87
CA ARG A 64 4.14 0.51 -11.52
C ARG A 64 4.38 1.59 -10.48
N ILE A 65 5.11 2.63 -10.87
CA ILE A 65 5.31 3.81 -10.03
C ILE A 65 4.31 4.85 -10.50
N GLN A 66 3.61 5.46 -9.57
CA GLN A 66 2.71 6.56 -9.84
C GLN A 66 2.98 7.71 -8.88
N SER A 67 2.49 8.91 -9.22
CA SER A 67 2.47 10.00 -8.24
C SER A 67 1.55 9.61 -7.08
N GLN A 68 1.89 10.07 -5.87
CA GLN A 68 1.04 9.86 -4.68
C GLN A 68 -0.38 10.41 -4.90
N LYS A 69 -0.50 11.56 -5.57
CA LYS A 69 -1.78 12.20 -5.88
C LYS A 69 -2.66 11.31 -6.76
N GLU A 70 -2.09 10.75 -7.83
CA GLU A 70 -2.83 9.91 -8.77
C GLU A 70 -3.22 8.57 -8.14
N ASN A 71 -2.29 7.90 -7.45
CA ASN A 71 -2.57 6.60 -6.84
C ASN A 71 -3.65 6.73 -5.75
N ARG A 72 -3.48 7.68 -4.82
CA ARG A 72 -4.43 7.86 -3.70
C ARG A 72 -5.76 8.44 -4.15
N GLY A 73 -5.77 9.27 -5.19
CA GLY A 73 -6.98 9.86 -5.76
C GLY A 73 -7.83 8.88 -6.60
N ARG A 74 -7.28 7.70 -6.93
CA ARG A 74 -7.97 6.68 -7.72
C ARG A 74 -9.03 5.90 -6.92
N ASN A 75 -9.04 6.02 -5.59
CA ASN A 75 -10.03 5.40 -4.70
C ASN A 75 -11.32 6.23 -4.64
N LYS A 76 -11.94 6.51 -5.80
CA LYS A 76 -13.32 7.02 -5.87
C LYS A 76 -14.30 5.86 -5.90
#